data_AF-A0A420IBX7-F1
#
_entry.id   AF-A0A420IBX7-F1
#
_cell.length_a   1.000
_cell.length_b   1.000
_cell.length_c   1.000
_cell.angle_alpha   90.00
_cell.angle_beta   90.00
_cell.angle_gamma   90.00
#
_symmetry.space_group_name_H-M   'P 1'
#
loop_
_entity.id
_entity.type
_entity.pdbx_description
1 polymer ?
#
loop_
_entity_poly.entity_id
_entity_poly.type
_entity_poly.pdbx_seq_one_letter_code
_entity_poly.pdbx_strand_id
1 'polypeptide(L)'
;MAEIETCVEQNNNVPSQDDGNDEDEISAMKRRVAEMEEEAAKLREMQASLDQQSSDMRDDPEDIDSRSIFVGNVDYSSSPEEIQAHFQSCGSINRVTILLDKFTGHPKGFVS
;
A
#
# COMPACT_ATOMS: atom_id res chain seq x y z
N MET A 1 12.19 51.02 37.55
CA MET A 1 12.90 50.80 36.27
C MET A 1 12.09 49.73 35.53
N ALA A 2 11.41 49.96 34.42
CA ALA A 2 11.32 51.10 33.52
C ALA A 2 9.92 51.08 32.87
N GLU A 3 9.36 52.27 32.60
CA GLU A 3 8.46 52.47 31.46
C GLU A 3 9.33 52.57 30.19
N ILE A 4 8.82 52.14 29.04
CA ILE A 4 9.03 52.76 27.71
C ILE A 4 8.04 52.13 26.74
N GLU A 5 7.16 52.99 26.22
CA GLU A 5 6.32 52.82 25.04
C GLU A 5 7.16 52.54 23.79
N THR A 6 6.57 51.88 22.80
CA THR A 6 6.65 52.46 21.45
C THR A 6 5.31 52.33 20.76
N CYS A 7 4.76 53.52 20.57
CA CYS A 7 3.57 53.87 19.84
C CYS A 7 3.77 53.73 18.31
N VAL A 8 2.63 53.51 17.64
CA VAL A 8 2.22 54.10 16.34
C VAL A 8 2.81 53.48 15.07
N GLU A 9 1.92 53.03 14.18
CA GLU A 9 1.64 53.74 12.92
C GLU A 9 0.34 53.20 12.28
N GLN A 10 -0.73 54.00 12.24
CA GLN A 10 -1.28 54.69 11.04
C GLN A 10 -2.02 53.74 10.08
N ASN A 11 -3.12 54.05 9.41
CA ASN A 11 -4.13 55.10 9.40
C ASN A 11 -5.11 54.63 8.29
N ASN A 12 -6.40 54.68 8.56
CA ASN A 12 -7.54 54.68 7.62
C ASN A 12 -7.33 54.28 6.15
N ASN A 13 -8.02 53.21 5.73
CA ASN A 13 -8.96 53.32 4.62
C ASN A 13 -9.98 52.19 4.69
N VAL A 14 -11.22 52.52 5.05
CA VAL A 14 -12.37 51.62 4.90
C VAL A 14 -13.13 52.09 3.66
N PRO A 15 -13.31 51.24 2.65
CA PRO A 15 -14.57 51.18 1.92
C PRO A 15 -15.21 49.84 2.31
N SER A 16 -16.25 49.84 3.13
CA SER A 16 -17.63 49.99 2.68
C SER A 16 -18.02 48.89 1.69
N GLN A 17 -18.83 47.95 2.23
CA GLN A 17 -19.93 47.27 1.55
C GLN A 17 -19.59 46.35 0.37
N ASP A 18 -19.72 45.05 0.60
CA ASP A 18 -20.55 44.19 -0.27
C ASP A 18 -21.19 43.08 0.59
N ASP A 19 -22.26 43.46 1.30
CA ASP A 19 -23.30 42.53 1.71
C ASP A 19 -23.91 41.93 0.43
N GLY A 20 -23.39 40.80 -0.06
CA GLY A 20 -23.92 40.22 -1.29
C GLY A 20 -23.26 39.01 -1.93
N ASN A 21 -22.07 38.55 -1.51
CA ASN A 21 -21.34 37.54 -2.28
C ASN A 21 -20.72 36.37 -1.47
N ASP A 22 -20.79 36.40 -0.13
CA ASP A 22 -20.29 35.31 0.71
C ASP A 22 -21.07 34.00 0.53
N GLU A 23 -22.38 34.07 0.26
CA GLU A 23 -23.19 32.87 0.05
C GLU A 23 -22.78 32.11 -1.22
N ASP A 24 -22.43 32.82 -2.29
CA ASP A 24 -21.96 32.23 -3.55
C ASP A 24 -20.55 31.64 -3.40
N GLU A 25 -19.65 32.31 -2.66
CA GLU A 25 -18.31 31.78 -2.35
C GLU A 25 -18.37 30.55 -1.43
N ILE A 26 -19.23 30.58 -0.40
CA ILE A 26 -19.47 29.43 0.50
C ILE A 26 -20.13 28.28 -0.27
N SER A 27 -21.05 28.56 -1.19
CA SER A 27 -21.69 27.57 -2.07
C SER A 27 -20.67 26.91 -3.01
N ALA A 28 -19.79 27.71 -3.62
CA ALA A 28 -18.72 27.22 -4.49
C ALA A 28 -17.71 26.35 -3.72
N MET A 29 -17.37 26.73 -2.47
CA MET A 29 -16.46 25.94 -1.63
C MET A 29 -17.12 24.65 -1.13
N LYS A 30 -18.39 24.69 -0.73
CA LYS A 30 -19.17 23.49 -0.36
C LYS A 30 -19.27 22.49 -1.49
N ARG A 31 -19.45 22.95 -2.74
CA ARG A 31 -19.46 22.07 -3.91
C ARG A 31 -18.12 21.35 -4.11
N ARG A 32 -17.00 22.06 -3.97
CA ARG A 32 -15.65 21.46 -4.07
C ARG A 32 -15.38 20.45 -2.96
N VAL A 33 -15.84 20.74 -1.74
CA VAL A 33 -15.72 19.80 -0.61
C VAL A 33 -16.60 18.58 -0.83
N ALA A 34 -17.84 18.75 -1.31
CA ALA A 34 -18.74 17.63 -1.60
C ALA A 34 -18.20 16.72 -2.71
N GLU A 35 -17.65 17.31 -3.79
CA GLU A 35 -17.01 16.54 -4.88
C GLU A 35 -15.78 15.77 -4.37
N MET A 36 -14.97 16.38 -3.50
CA MET A 36 -13.81 15.71 -2.87
C MET A 36 -14.22 14.62 -1.87
N GLU A 37 -15.28 14.83 -1.08
CA GLU A 37 -15.82 13.83 -0.15
C GLU A 37 -16.41 12.62 -0.89
N GLU A 38 -17.11 12.84 -2.01
CA GLU A 38 -17.62 11.78 -2.88
C GLU A 38 -16.48 10.99 -3.53
N GLU A 39 -15.46 11.68 -4.03
CA GLU A 39 -14.26 11.04 -4.58
C GLU A 39 -13.51 10.22 -3.51
N ALA A 40 -13.34 10.78 -2.31
CA ALA A 40 -12.69 10.11 -1.19
C ALA A 40 -13.48 8.88 -0.69
N ALA A 41 -14.81 8.95 -0.67
CA ALA A 41 -15.66 7.82 -0.31
C ALA A 41 -15.48 6.66 -1.29
N LYS A 42 -15.45 6.95 -2.60
CA LYS A 42 -15.22 5.96 -3.65
C LYS A 42 -13.81 5.36 -3.59
N LEU A 43 -12.80 6.20 -3.33
CA LEU A 43 -11.42 5.74 -3.14
C LEU A 43 -11.31 4.81 -1.92
N ARG A 44 -12.01 5.13 -0.83
CA ARG A 44 -12.02 4.34 0.40
C ARG A 44 -12.70 2.98 0.23
N GLU A 45 -13.78 2.90 -0.55
CA GLU A 45 -14.44 1.64 -0.89
C GLU A 45 -13.54 0.75 -1.74
N MET A 46 -12.89 1.32 -2.76
CA MET A 46 -11.92 0.59 -3.58
C MET A 46 -10.76 0.07 -2.73
N GLN A 47 -10.21 0.90 -1.84
CA GLN A 47 -9.13 0.50 -0.93
C GLN A 47 -9.57 -0.64 0.00
N ALA A 48 -10.80 -0.61 0.54
CA ALA A 48 -11.32 -1.66 1.40
C ALA A 48 -11.44 -3.02 0.69
N SER A 49 -11.85 -3.03 -0.58
CA SER A 49 -11.92 -4.27 -1.38
C SER A 49 -10.54 -4.87 -1.65
N LEU A 50 -9.53 -4.03 -1.90
CA LEU A 50 -8.14 -4.47 -2.12
C LEU A 50 -7.51 -4.98 -0.81
N ASP A 51 -7.78 -4.33 0.32
CA ASP A 51 -7.31 -4.78 1.63
C ASP A 51 -7.92 -6.14 2.03
N GLN A 52 -9.22 -6.37 1.76
CA GLN A 52 -9.87 -7.67 1.99
C GLN A 52 -9.21 -8.77 1.13
N GLN A 53 -9.03 -8.52 -0.17
CA GLN A 53 -8.36 -9.47 -1.06
C GLN A 53 -6.88 -9.70 -0.69
N SER A 54 -6.22 -8.69 -0.13
CA SER A 54 -4.85 -8.81 0.38
C SER A 54 -4.79 -9.63 1.67
N SER A 55 -5.84 -9.60 2.50
CA SER A 55 -5.90 -10.32 3.77
C SER A 55 -6.02 -11.83 3.57
N ASP A 56 -6.74 -12.28 2.54
CA ASP A 56 -6.77 -13.69 2.12
C ASP A 56 -5.45 -14.16 1.49
N MET A 57 -4.57 -13.23 1.08
CA MET A 57 -3.23 -13.49 0.58
C MET A 57 -2.11 -13.29 1.62
N ARG A 58 -2.47 -12.93 2.87
CA ARG A 58 -1.51 -12.98 3.98
C ARG A 58 -1.36 -14.43 4.39
N ASP A 59 -0.58 -15.18 3.62
CA ASP A 59 -0.22 -16.53 3.98
C ASP A 59 0.58 -16.50 5.31
N ASP A 60 -0.05 -16.96 6.39
CA ASP A 60 0.63 -17.18 7.66
C ASP A 60 1.76 -18.20 7.44
N PRO A 61 2.96 -17.98 8.01
CA PRO A 61 4.11 -18.85 7.78
C PRO A 61 3.82 -20.30 8.18
N GLU A 62 3.02 -20.53 9.23
CA GLU A 62 2.58 -21.87 9.62
C GLU A 62 1.67 -22.53 8.58
N ASP A 63 0.78 -21.77 7.94
CA ASP A 63 -0.07 -22.28 6.85
C ASP A 63 0.76 -22.56 5.59
N ILE A 64 1.79 -21.76 5.30
CA ILE A 64 2.74 -22.06 4.22
C ILE A 64 3.47 -23.37 4.50
N ASP A 65 4.06 -23.50 5.68
CA ASP A 65 4.87 -24.67 6.05
C ASP A 65 4.02 -25.95 6.08
N SER A 66 2.75 -25.87 6.52
CA SER A 66 1.84 -27.03 6.54
C SER A 66 1.45 -27.55 5.14
N ARG A 67 1.47 -26.68 4.12
CA ARG A 67 1.16 -27.03 2.72
C ARG A 67 2.41 -27.25 1.86
N SER A 68 3.60 -26.98 2.39
CA SER A 68 4.87 -27.11 1.68
C SER A 68 5.47 -28.50 1.84
N ILE A 69 6.20 -28.95 0.82
CA ILE A 69 6.90 -30.24 0.84
C ILE A 69 8.39 -30.02 0.61
N PHE A 70 9.24 -30.88 1.18
CA PHE A 70 10.67 -30.83 0.98
C PHE A 70 11.14 -31.96 0.06
N VAL A 71 11.83 -31.60 -1.01
CA VAL A 71 12.36 -32.54 -2.00
C VAL A 71 13.88 -32.51 -1.94
N GLY A 72 14.50 -33.66 -1.70
CA GLY A 72 15.95 -33.83 -1.66
C GLY A 72 16.52 -34.56 -2.87
N ASN A 73 17.84 -34.51 -3.01
CA ASN A 73 18.58 -35.15 -4.08
C ASN A 73 18.13 -34.71 -5.49
N VAL A 74 17.73 -33.43 -5.58
CA VAL A 74 17.42 -32.75 -6.85
C VAL A 74 18.72 -32.42 -7.57
N ASP A 75 18.71 -32.50 -8.89
CA ASP A 75 19.90 -32.20 -9.69
C ASP A 75 20.31 -30.73 -9.56
N TYR A 76 21.62 -30.47 -9.59
CA TYR A 76 22.17 -29.12 -9.42
C TYR A 76 21.86 -28.19 -10.60
N SER A 77 21.48 -28.74 -11.76
CA SER A 77 21.08 -27.99 -12.94
C SER A 77 19.56 -27.79 -13.08
N SER A 78 18.76 -28.35 -12.16
CA SER A 78 17.31 -28.23 -12.22
C SER A 78 16.84 -26.78 -12.07
N SER A 79 15.96 -26.36 -12.98
CA SER A 79 15.32 -25.04 -12.91
C SER A 79 13.99 -25.09 -12.14
N PRO A 80 13.52 -23.98 -11.55
CA PRO A 80 12.22 -23.96 -10.87
C PRO A 80 11.06 -24.31 -11.81
N GLU A 81 11.15 -23.97 -13.10
CA GLU A 81 10.17 -24.33 -14.12
C GLU A 81 10.08 -25.84 -14.36
N GLU A 82 11.23 -26.53 -14.38
CA GLU A 82 11.26 -27.99 -14.52
C GLU A 82 10.62 -28.68 -13.32
N ILE A 83 10.92 -28.20 -12.10
CA ILE A 83 10.30 -28.72 -10.88
C ILE A 83 8.80 -28.47 -10.90
N GLN A 84 8.37 -27.26 -11.26
CA GLN A 84 6.95 -26.93 -11.35
C GLN A 84 6.24 -27.82 -12.37
N ALA A 85 6.82 -28.01 -13.56
CA ALA A 85 6.28 -28.90 -14.58
C ALA A 85 6.25 -30.36 -14.14
N HIS A 86 7.23 -30.81 -13.34
CA HIS A 86 7.24 -32.18 -12.82
C HIS A 86 6.11 -32.43 -11.82
N PHE A 87 5.84 -31.47 -10.92
CA PHE A 87 4.82 -31.60 -9.89
C PHE A 87 3.43 -31.07 -10.31
N GLN A 88 3.27 -30.54 -11.52
CA GLN A 88 2.01 -29.96 -12.00
C GLN A 88 0.81 -30.92 -11.92
N SER A 89 1.06 -32.23 -12.09
CA SER A 89 0.00 -33.25 -12.02
C SER A 89 -0.48 -33.53 -10.60
N CYS A 90 0.32 -33.16 -9.59
CA CYS A 90 -0.02 -33.34 -8.18
C CYS A 90 -0.94 -32.22 -7.66
N GLY A 91 -0.92 -31.04 -8.29
CA GLY A 91 -1.78 -29.91 -7.94
C GLY A 91 -1.22 -28.56 -8.37
N SER A 92 -1.91 -27.49 -7.97
CA SER A 92 -1.46 -26.10 -8.20
C SER A 92 -0.29 -25.76 -7.27
N ILE A 93 0.80 -25.28 -7.86
CA ILE A 93 2.02 -24.91 -7.13
C ILE A 93 2.06 -23.39 -6.98
N ASN A 94 2.05 -22.90 -5.75
CA ASN A 94 2.11 -21.46 -5.46
C ASN A 94 3.54 -20.91 -5.54
N ARG A 95 4.53 -21.69 -5.08
CA ARG A 95 5.93 -21.26 -4.98
C ARG A 95 6.87 -22.46 -5.05
N VAL A 96 8.05 -22.24 -5.64
CA VAL A 96 9.18 -23.18 -5.64
C VAL A 96 10.42 -22.41 -5.20
N THR A 97 11.17 -22.93 -4.23
CA THR A 97 12.41 -22.32 -3.74
C THR A 97 13.54 -23.34 -3.76
N ILE A 98 14.59 -23.09 -4.56
CA ILE A 98 15.80 -23.92 -4.61
C ILE A 98 16.78 -23.43 -3.54
N LEU A 99 17.17 -24.32 -2.63
CA LEU A 99 18.12 -23.97 -1.56
C LEU A 99 19.54 -23.92 -2.13
N LEU A 100 20.18 -22.77 -1.94
CA LEU A 100 21.56 -22.52 -2.35
C LEU A 100 22.52 -22.57 -1.14
N ASP A 101 23.76 -22.95 -1.39
CA ASP A 101 24.84 -22.88 -0.43
C ASP A 101 25.27 -21.42 -0.19
N LYS A 102 25.35 -21.01 1.08
CA LYS A 102 25.63 -19.62 1.47
C LYS A 102 27.02 -19.13 1.07
N PHE A 103 27.99 -20.03 0.87
CA PHE A 103 29.37 -19.69 0.56
C PHE A 103 29.66 -19.78 -0.93
N THR A 104 29.09 -20.78 -1.60
CA THR A 104 29.40 -21.05 -3.02
C THR A 104 28.30 -20.57 -3.98
N GLY A 105 27.09 -20.30 -3.49
CA GLY A 105 25.92 -19.96 -4.30
C GLY A 105 25.37 -21.12 -5.12
N HIS A 106 26.00 -22.30 -5.10
CA HIS A 106 25.53 -23.47 -5.84
C HIS A 106 24.31 -24.08 -5.17
N PRO A 107 23.37 -24.66 -5.94
CA PRO A 107 22.27 -25.43 -5.39
C PRO A 107 22.78 -26.55 -4.50
N LYS A 108 22.05 -26.89 -3.43
CA LYS A 108 22.41 -27.98 -2.51
C LYS A 108 21.70 -29.29 -2.82
N GLY A 109 20.91 -29.32 -3.90
CA GLY A 109 20.05 -30.45 -4.26
C GLY A 109 18.80 -30.57 -3.39
N PHE A 110 18.34 -29.44 -2.83
CA PHE A 110 17.14 -29.35 -2.00
C PHE A 110 16.19 -28.29 -2.52
N VAL A 111 14.89 -28.60 -2.51
CA VAL A 111 13.81 -27.72 -2.99
C VAL A 111 12.64 -27.75 -2.01
N SER A 112 12.00 -26.61 -1.81
CA SER A 112 10.76 -26.43 -1.03
C SER A 112 9.66 -25.75 -1.84
#